data_AF-A0A0X8V1F0-F1
#
_entry.id   AF-A0A0X8V1F0-F1
#
_cell.length_a   1.000
_cell.length_b   1.000
_cell.length_c   1.000
_cell.angle_alpha   90.00
_cell.angle_beta   90.00
_cell.angle_gamma   90.00
#
_symmetry.space_group_name_H-M   'P 1'
#
loop_
_entity.id
_entity.type
_entity.pdbx_description
1 polymer ?
#
loop_
_entity_poly.entity_id
_entity_poly.type
_entity_poly.pdbx_seq_one_letter_code
_entity_poly.pdbx_strand_id
1 'polypeptide(L)'
;MGLFGKKNKEAEPETPWQPAVADDANWHLWAEKGFESARDSDLPHAVTYWLGAIDRYDEDTTKLLDKLRKDIFDTVIAKMQEGAVQGQLIPSHMIAEVDAEAVVKHGDKWRPLLSTEVFYHVKENLDSQPGPETVTYTFIAGAYSILGYLRFVSDIKEAAEKCGEVERLGKQASQLCYGFKGNRYEGTVKPKMGGTFCYIINTLFTNLAILLERKVATLSHERIEAIKERRTNDRVDLLEHLSNALQLTMSAGTSGRLKQKKRVREVLNELNAYIDLLVGDAAPVETKEEA
;
A
#
# COMPACT_ATOMS: atom_id res chain seq x y z
N MET A 1 11.99 51.50 10.68
CA MET A 1 13.25 51.22 9.94
C MET A 1 13.49 49.73 9.98
N GLY A 2 13.74 49.14 8.81
CA GLY A 2 13.52 47.72 8.52
C GLY A 2 14.51 46.74 9.17
N LEU A 3 13.95 45.62 9.62
CA LEU A 3 14.65 44.36 9.87
C LEU A 3 14.85 43.68 8.51
N PHE A 4 16.07 43.73 7.98
CA PHE A 4 16.44 43.08 6.73
C PHE A 4 16.35 41.56 6.85
N GLY A 5 15.68 40.97 5.87
CA GLY A 5 15.39 39.55 5.77
C GLY A 5 16.65 38.70 5.60
N LYS A 6 16.64 37.56 6.29
CA LYS A 6 17.39 36.39 5.84
C LYS A 6 16.80 35.97 4.50
N LYS A 7 17.54 36.19 3.42
CA LYS A 7 17.31 35.50 2.15
C LYS A 7 17.36 34.01 2.46
N ASN A 8 16.20 33.34 2.35
CA ASN A 8 16.18 31.92 2.14
C ASN A 8 17.07 31.65 0.93
N LYS A 9 18.11 30.83 1.10
CA LYS A 9 18.78 30.22 -0.04
C LYS A 9 17.68 29.48 -0.79
N GLU A 10 17.36 29.93 -1.99
CA GLU A 10 16.61 29.13 -2.96
C GLU A 10 17.34 27.78 -3.01
N ALA A 11 16.65 26.73 -2.57
CA ALA A 11 17.13 25.38 -2.76
C ALA A 11 17.29 25.21 -4.28
N GLU A 12 18.48 24.83 -4.73
CA GLU A 12 18.67 24.41 -6.11
C GLU A 12 17.59 23.36 -6.42
N PRO A 13 16.91 23.44 -7.58
CA PRO A 13 15.91 22.44 -7.92
C PRO A 13 16.60 21.08 -7.91
N GLU A 14 16.20 20.22 -6.97
CA GLU A 14 16.69 18.85 -6.89
C GLU A 14 16.51 18.24 -8.28
N THR A 15 17.63 17.83 -8.88
CA THR A 15 17.57 17.14 -10.16
C THR A 15 16.72 15.88 -9.94
N PRO A 16 15.68 15.63 -10.76
CA PRO A 16 14.89 14.43 -10.61
C PRO A 16 15.80 13.21 -10.59
N TRP A 17 15.63 12.34 -9.60
CA TRP A 17 16.40 11.11 -9.52
C TRP A 17 16.24 10.31 -10.83
N GLN A 18 17.34 9.75 -11.31
CA GLN A 18 17.38 8.93 -12.51
C GLN A 18 18.03 7.58 -12.17
N PRO A 19 17.52 6.47 -12.73
CA PRO A 19 18.18 5.17 -12.60
C PRO A 19 19.64 5.24 -13.07
N ALA A 20 20.55 4.68 -12.27
CA ALA A 20 21.98 4.61 -12.60
C ALA A 20 22.31 3.45 -13.57
N VAL A 21 21.30 2.94 -14.28
CA VAL A 21 21.40 1.83 -15.23
C VAL A 21 21.00 2.37 -16.59
N ALA A 22 21.78 2.04 -17.62
CA ALA A 22 21.48 2.44 -18.99
C ALA A 22 20.17 1.81 -19.48
N ASP A 23 19.41 2.53 -20.30
CA ASP A 23 18.12 2.06 -20.80
C ASP A 23 18.21 0.77 -21.62
N ASP A 24 19.32 0.52 -22.30
CA ASP A 24 19.58 -0.68 -23.09
C ASP A 24 20.23 -1.83 -22.29
N ALA A 25 20.45 -1.64 -20.99
CA ALA A 25 21.04 -2.66 -20.13
C ALA A 25 20.09 -3.86 -19.97
N ASN A 26 20.69 -5.05 -19.83
CA ASN A 26 19.95 -6.30 -19.66
C ASN A 26 19.19 -6.32 -18.32
N TRP A 27 18.05 -7.04 -18.27
CA TRP A 27 17.14 -7.12 -17.13
C TRP A 27 17.82 -7.47 -15.80
N HIS A 28 18.86 -8.32 -15.82
CA HIS A 28 19.55 -8.75 -14.59
C HIS A 28 20.30 -7.61 -13.91
N LEU A 29 20.83 -6.64 -14.66
CA LEU A 29 21.52 -5.45 -14.10
C LEU A 29 20.52 -4.52 -13.40
N TRP A 30 19.33 -4.36 -13.99
CA TRP A 30 18.21 -3.66 -13.36
C TRP A 30 17.79 -4.36 -12.06
N ALA A 31 17.62 -5.68 -12.09
CA ALA A 31 17.25 -6.46 -10.91
C ALA A 31 18.30 -6.34 -9.79
N GLU A 32 19.59 -6.48 -10.13
CA GLU A 32 20.71 -6.35 -9.18
C GLU A 32 20.69 -4.97 -8.50
N LYS A 33 20.52 -3.89 -9.27
CA LYS A 33 20.43 -2.53 -8.72
C LYS A 33 19.20 -2.34 -7.85
N GLY A 34 18.07 -2.96 -8.19
CA GLY A 34 16.90 -2.98 -7.32
C GLY A 34 17.17 -3.62 -5.96
N PHE A 35 17.88 -4.76 -5.94
CA PHE A 35 18.27 -5.41 -4.69
C PHE A 35 19.32 -4.62 -3.90
N GLU A 36 20.24 -3.93 -4.57
CA GLU A 36 21.17 -3.00 -3.92
C GLU A 36 20.44 -1.83 -3.26
N SER A 37 19.57 -1.13 -3.98
CA SER A 37 18.76 -0.03 -3.43
C SER A 37 17.89 -0.49 -2.26
N ALA A 38 17.26 -1.66 -2.37
CA ALA A 38 16.48 -2.20 -1.27
C ALA A 38 17.36 -2.47 -0.04
N ARG A 39 18.59 -2.98 -0.22
CA ARG A 39 19.56 -3.22 0.86
C ARG A 39 19.91 -1.92 1.59
N ASP A 40 20.04 -0.83 0.85
CA ASP A 40 20.27 0.53 1.36
C ASP A 40 19.00 1.19 1.94
N SER A 41 17.94 0.40 2.11
CA SER A 41 16.64 0.83 2.66
C SER A 41 15.91 1.87 1.80
N ASP A 42 16.18 1.85 0.51
CA ASP A 42 15.57 2.71 -0.50
C ASP A 42 14.58 1.92 -1.37
N LEU A 43 13.47 1.53 -0.74
CA LEU A 43 12.43 0.73 -1.40
C LEU A 43 11.77 1.45 -2.59
N PRO A 44 11.49 2.77 -2.57
CA PRO A 44 10.93 3.46 -3.73
C PRO A 44 11.81 3.33 -4.98
N HIS A 45 13.12 3.58 -4.87
CA HIS A 45 14.01 3.41 -6.02
C HIS A 45 14.22 1.94 -6.39
N ALA A 46 14.21 1.03 -5.41
CA ALA A 46 14.23 -0.41 -5.69
C ALA A 46 13.05 -0.85 -6.58
N VAL A 47 11.84 -0.35 -6.30
CA VAL A 47 10.65 -0.61 -7.13
C VAL A 47 10.87 -0.11 -8.55
N THR A 48 11.40 1.10 -8.76
CA THR A 48 11.72 1.60 -10.10
C THR A 48 12.68 0.68 -10.86
N TYR A 49 13.72 0.18 -10.18
CA TYR A 49 14.64 -0.76 -10.80
C TYR A 49 13.99 -2.11 -11.14
N TRP A 50 13.16 -2.66 -10.25
CA TRP A 50 12.45 -3.92 -10.51
C TRP A 50 11.44 -3.80 -11.65
N LEU A 51 10.76 -2.65 -11.78
CA LEU A 51 9.93 -2.36 -12.95
C LEU A 51 10.75 -2.41 -14.24
N GLY A 52 11.93 -1.78 -14.25
CA GLY A 52 12.85 -1.82 -15.40
C GLY A 52 13.33 -3.23 -15.73
N ALA A 53 13.53 -4.09 -14.73
CA ALA A 53 13.88 -5.49 -14.93
C ALA A 53 12.72 -6.30 -15.53
N ILE A 54 11.49 -6.12 -15.02
CA ILE A 54 10.29 -6.81 -15.50
C ILE A 54 9.97 -6.45 -16.94
N ASP A 55 10.07 -5.17 -17.29
CA ASP A 55 9.81 -4.66 -18.64
C ASP A 55 10.76 -5.28 -19.69
N ARG A 56 12.03 -5.52 -19.28
CA ARG A 56 13.10 -6.04 -20.15
C ARG A 56 13.24 -7.56 -20.13
N TYR A 57 12.48 -8.25 -19.29
CA TYR A 57 12.53 -9.70 -19.22
C TYR A 57 11.89 -10.28 -20.50
N ASP A 58 12.71 -10.85 -21.38
CA ASP A 58 12.29 -11.42 -22.67
C ASP A 58 12.52 -12.93 -22.76
N GLU A 59 12.95 -13.56 -21.66
CA GLU A 59 13.26 -14.98 -21.64
C GLU A 59 12.01 -15.87 -21.60
N ASP A 60 12.01 -16.96 -22.36
CA ASP A 60 10.90 -17.92 -22.40
C ASP A 60 10.72 -18.72 -21.10
N THR A 61 11.73 -18.72 -20.22
CA THR A 61 11.71 -19.55 -19.02
C THR A 61 10.87 -18.91 -17.90
N THR A 62 9.91 -19.62 -17.32
CA THR A 62 9.17 -19.11 -16.15
C THR A 62 9.99 -19.14 -14.87
N LYS A 63 10.99 -20.03 -14.80
CA LYS A 63 11.79 -20.28 -13.59
C LYS A 63 12.58 -19.06 -13.11
N LEU A 64 13.15 -18.27 -14.03
CA LEU A 64 13.95 -17.10 -13.66
C LEU A 64 13.06 -15.92 -13.26
N LEU A 65 11.91 -15.76 -13.93
CA LEU A 65 10.88 -14.81 -13.51
C LEU A 65 10.33 -15.16 -12.11
N ASP A 66 10.02 -16.42 -11.85
CA ASP A 66 9.59 -16.91 -10.53
C ASP A 66 10.66 -16.66 -9.46
N LYS A 67 11.93 -16.86 -9.81
CA LYS A 67 13.05 -16.57 -8.92
C LYS A 67 13.13 -15.08 -8.60
N LEU A 68 13.07 -14.22 -9.62
CA LEU A 68 13.07 -12.76 -9.44
C LEU A 68 11.92 -12.32 -8.52
N ARG A 69 10.70 -12.80 -8.79
CA ARG A 69 9.52 -12.55 -7.95
C ARG A 69 9.77 -12.95 -6.50
N LYS A 70 10.28 -14.16 -6.27
CA LYS A 70 10.58 -14.65 -4.93
C LYS A 70 11.67 -13.83 -4.24
N ASP A 71 12.74 -13.48 -4.95
CA ASP A 71 13.83 -12.68 -4.40
C ASP A 71 13.34 -11.27 -4.00
N ILE A 72 12.42 -10.67 -4.76
CA ILE A 72 11.73 -9.42 -4.40
C ILE A 72 10.89 -9.61 -3.13
N PHE A 73 10.07 -10.65 -3.08
CA PHE A 73 9.27 -10.98 -1.90
C PHE A 73 10.13 -11.12 -0.65
N ASP A 74 11.17 -11.95 -0.69
CA ASP A 74 12.06 -12.21 0.44
C ASP A 74 12.76 -10.92 0.90
N THR A 75 13.14 -10.05 -0.05
CA THR A 75 13.73 -8.74 0.23
C THR A 75 12.75 -7.80 0.94
N VAL A 76 11.51 -7.71 0.45
CA VAL A 76 10.47 -6.85 1.04
C VAL A 76 10.12 -7.31 2.46
N ILE A 77 9.97 -8.62 2.67
CA ILE A 77 9.72 -9.20 3.99
C ILE A 77 10.87 -8.90 4.96
N ALA A 78 12.12 -9.11 4.53
CA ALA A 78 13.28 -8.81 5.36
C ALA A 78 13.31 -7.33 5.78
N LYS A 79 13.00 -6.41 4.84
CA LYS A 79 12.94 -4.97 5.13
C LYS A 79 11.78 -4.59 6.04
N MET A 80 10.61 -5.21 5.88
CA MET A 80 9.48 -5.01 6.79
C MET A 80 9.81 -5.45 8.22
N GLN A 81 10.49 -6.59 8.37
CA GLN A 81 10.92 -7.09 9.68
C GLN A 81 11.99 -6.19 10.31
N GLU A 82 13.02 -5.81 9.54
CA GLU A 82 14.07 -4.88 9.98
C GLU A 82 13.46 -3.54 10.42
N GLY A 83 12.65 -2.93 9.56
CA GLY A 83 11.99 -1.65 9.83
C GLY A 83 11.10 -1.73 11.07
N ALA A 84 10.29 -2.79 11.22
CA ALA A 84 9.41 -2.94 12.38
C ALA A 84 10.18 -3.10 13.71
N VAL A 85 11.37 -3.71 13.71
CA VAL A 85 12.26 -3.76 14.87
C VAL A 85 12.83 -2.36 15.20
N GLN A 86 13.11 -1.55 14.18
CA GLN A 86 13.64 -0.20 14.31
C GLN A 86 12.55 0.87 14.55
N GLY A 87 11.27 0.48 14.63
CA GLY A 87 10.17 1.43 14.75
C GLY A 87 9.93 2.26 13.49
N GLN A 88 10.30 1.73 12.33
CA GLN A 88 10.13 2.34 11.01
C GLN A 88 8.98 1.69 10.25
N LEU A 89 8.23 2.53 9.54
CA LEU A 89 7.15 2.09 8.68
C LEU A 89 7.66 1.86 7.27
N ILE A 90 7.39 0.67 6.72
CA ILE A 90 7.74 0.33 5.35
C ILE A 90 6.51 0.50 4.43
N PRO A 91 6.56 1.36 3.40
CA PRO A 91 5.46 1.63 2.49
C PRO A 91 5.29 0.54 1.42
N SER A 92 4.92 -0.67 1.84
CA SER A 92 4.81 -1.85 0.97
C SER A 92 3.72 -1.75 -0.12
N HIS A 93 2.85 -0.74 -0.12
CA HIS A 93 1.85 -0.53 -1.17
C HIS A 93 2.48 -0.34 -2.56
N MET A 94 3.71 0.16 -2.62
CA MET A 94 4.45 0.41 -3.87
C MET A 94 4.75 -0.89 -4.63
N ILE A 95 4.81 -2.05 -3.96
CA ILE A 95 5.04 -3.34 -4.63
C ILE A 95 3.89 -3.72 -5.56
N ALA A 96 2.72 -3.11 -5.41
CA ALA A 96 1.61 -3.32 -6.33
C ALA A 96 1.89 -2.76 -7.73
N GLU A 97 2.82 -1.81 -7.88
CA GLU A 97 3.27 -1.34 -9.20
C GLU A 97 4.04 -2.45 -9.92
N VAL A 98 4.89 -3.17 -9.18
CA VAL A 98 5.63 -4.35 -9.67
C VAL A 98 4.64 -5.45 -10.12
N ASP A 99 3.65 -5.76 -9.28
CA ASP A 99 2.58 -6.70 -9.63
C ASP A 99 1.82 -6.26 -10.88
N ALA A 100 1.43 -4.98 -10.94
CA ALA A 100 0.69 -4.44 -12.06
C ALA A 100 1.48 -4.58 -13.36
N GLU A 101 2.74 -4.14 -13.38
CA GLU A 101 3.59 -4.20 -14.59
C GLU A 101 3.82 -5.65 -15.02
N ALA A 102 4.17 -6.53 -14.09
CA ALA A 102 4.46 -7.92 -14.41
C ALA A 102 3.23 -8.67 -14.93
N VAL A 103 2.03 -8.37 -14.44
CA VAL A 103 0.80 -8.96 -14.98
C VAL A 103 0.52 -8.48 -16.42
N VAL A 104 0.87 -7.25 -16.79
CA VAL A 104 0.75 -6.80 -18.20
C VAL A 104 1.70 -7.60 -19.09
N LYS A 105 2.97 -7.64 -18.68
CA LYS A 105 4.05 -8.17 -19.51
C LYS A 105 4.03 -9.69 -19.60
N HIS A 106 3.75 -10.34 -18.47
CA HIS A 106 3.97 -11.78 -18.29
C HIS A 106 2.68 -12.55 -17.97
N GLY A 107 1.55 -11.87 -17.78
CA GLY A 107 0.25 -12.48 -17.51
C GLY A 107 0.27 -13.36 -16.25
N ASP A 108 -0.31 -14.56 -16.36
CA ASP A 108 -0.42 -15.50 -15.23
C ASP A 108 0.92 -16.12 -14.78
N LYS A 109 2.02 -15.88 -15.51
CA LYS A 109 3.36 -16.27 -15.05
C LYS A 109 3.78 -15.48 -13.81
N TRP A 110 3.20 -14.31 -13.56
CA TRP A 110 3.43 -13.50 -12.35
C TRP A 110 2.39 -13.78 -11.27
N ARG A 111 2.22 -15.05 -10.90
CA ARG A 111 1.32 -15.43 -9.82
C ARG A 111 1.99 -16.41 -8.87
N PRO A 112 1.69 -16.37 -7.56
CA PRO A 112 0.84 -15.38 -6.87
C PRO A 112 1.41 -13.94 -6.87
N LEU A 113 0.55 -12.95 -6.57
CA LEU A 113 0.90 -11.52 -6.52
C LEU A 113 1.67 -11.20 -5.23
N LEU A 114 2.72 -10.39 -5.34
CA LEU A 114 3.58 -9.98 -4.23
C LEU A 114 2.79 -9.29 -3.11
N SER A 115 1.91 -8.35 -3.47
CA SER A 115 1.03 -7.64 -2.53
C SER A 115 0.19 -8.58 -1.67
N THR A 116 -0.30 -9.66 -2.26
CA THR A 116 -1.12 -10.66 -1.57
C THR A 116 -0.26 -11.58 -0.71
N GLU A 117 0.87 -12.07 -1.22
CA GLU A 117 1.79 -12.92 -0.46
C GLU A 117 2.38 -12.19 0.75
N VAL A 118 2.80 -10.93 0.59
CA VAL A 118 3.33 -10.14 1.70
C VAL A 118 2.30 -10.00 2.81
N PHE A 119 1.04 -9.72 2.48
CA PHE A 119 -0.03 -9.65 3.47
C PHE A 119 -0.25 -10.98 4.19
N TYR A 120 -0.30 -12.10 3.45
CA TYR A 120 -0.48 -13.41 4.06
C TYR A 120 0.70 -13.81 4.95
N HIS A 121 1.93 -13.50 4.52
CA HIS A 121 3.11 -13.70 5.36
C HIS A 121 3.02 -12.91 6.66
N VAL A 122 2.61 -11.63 6.61
CA VAL A 122 2.37 -10.83 7.81
C VAL A 122 1.31 -11.47 8.71
N LYS A 123 0.18 -11.87 8.12
CA LYS A 123 -0.93 -12.51 8.86
C LYS A 123 -0.50 -13.77 9.59
N GLU A 124 0.33 -14.60 8.96
CA GLU A 124 0.82 -15.86 9.53
C GLU A 124 1.89 -15.64 10.62
N ASN A 125 2.62 -14.53 10.58
CA ASN A 125 3.76 -14.27 11.47
C ASN A 125 3.53 -13.09 12.43
N LEU A 126 2.29 -12.64 12.61
CA LEU A 126 1.98 -11.49 13.46
C LEU A 126 2.16 -11.80 14.96
N ASP A 127 1.78 -13.00 15.38
CA ASP A 127 1.85 -13.41 16.80
C ASP A 127 3.29 -13.67 17.27
N SER A 128 4.24 -13.87 16.34
CA SER A 128 5.65 -14.12 16.65
C SER A 128 6.48 -12.83 16.83
N GLN A 129 5.86 -11.66 16.70
CA GLN A 129 6.57 -10.39 16.80
C GLN A 129 6.99 -10.11 18.26
N PRO A 130 8.19 -9.52 18.47
CA PRO A 130 8.82 -9.42 19.80
C PRO A 130 8.13 -8.44 20.75
N GLY A 131 7.32 -7.52 20.24
CA GLY A 131 6.70 -6.48 21.07
C GLY A 131 5.58 -5.72 20.38
N PRO A 132 4.86 -4.88 21.15
CA PRO A 132 3.68 -4.16 20.66
C PRO A 132 4.02 -3.17 19.54
N GLU A 133 5.21 -2.58 19.57
CA GLU A 133 5.70 -1.68 18.53
C GLU A 133 5.88 -2.43 17.21
N THR A 134 6.65 -3.52 17.22
CA THR A 134 6.88 -4.35 16.04
C THR A 134 5.57 -4.93 15.49
N VAL A 135 4.67 -5.43 16.35
CA VAL A 135 3.31 -5.85 15.93
C VAL A 135 2.59 -4.73 15.17
N THR A 136 2.64 -3.50 15.69
CA THR A 136 1.99 -2.36 15.06
C THR A 136 2.60 -2.09 13.68
N TYR A 137 3.92 -1.93 13.58
CA TYR A 137 4.57 -1.63 12.31
C TYR A 137 4.41 -2.75 11.27
N THR A 138 4.54 -4.01 11.69
CA THR A 138 4.33 -5.18 10.82
C THR A 138 2.89 -5.25 10.31
N PHE A 139 1.89 -5.00 11.18
CA PHE A 139 0.49 -4.92 10.75
C PHE A 139 0.26 -3.79 9.73
N ILE A 140 0.76 -2.58 10.00
CA ILE A 140 0.57 -1.44 9.09
C ILE A 140 1.22 -1.73 7.72
N ALA A 141 2.42 -2.33 7.72
CA ALA A 141 3.06 -2.74 6.49
C ALA A 141 2.24 -3.81 5.74
N GLY A 142 1.64 -4.79 6.43
CA GLY A 142 0.68 -5.71 5.78
C GLY A 142 -0.54 -4.99 5.20
N ALA A 143 -1.13 -4.06 5.95
CA ALA A 143 -2.27 -3.27 5.49
C ALA A 143 -1.93 -2.43 4.24
N TYR A 144 -0.71 -1.88 4.17
CA TYR A 144 -0.20 -1.20 2.98
C TYR A 144 -0.09 -2.11 1.76
N SER A 145 0.33 -3.37 1.92
CA SER A 145 0.37 -4.31 0.80
C SER A 145 -1.03 -4.51 0.21
N ILE A 146 -2.07 -4.58 1.04
CA ILE A 146 -3.46 -4.65 0.57
C ILE A 146 -3.97 -3.32 0.01
N LEU A 147 -3.58 -2.16 0.55
CA LEU A 147 -3.88 -0.88 -0.11
C LEU A 147 -3.29 -0.83 -1.52
N GLY A 148 -2.07 -1.34 -1.69
CA GLY A 148 -1.44 -1.52 -3.00
C GLY A 148 -2.27 -2.41 -3.91
N TYR A 149 -2.75 -3.56 -3.42
CA TYR A 149 -3.66 -4.42 -4.18
C TYR A 149 -4.94 -3.68 -4.63
N LEU A 150 -5.59 -2.99 -3.69
CA LEU A 150 -6.82 -2.22 -3.94
C LEU A 150 -6.63 -1.08 -4.95
N ARG A 151 -5.40 -0.61 -5.15
CA ARG A 151 -5.05 0.38 -6.18
C ARG A 151 -5.40 -0.10 -7.60
N PHE A 152 -5.22 -1.39 -7.87
CA PHE A 152 -5.36 -1.99 -9.21
C PHE A 152 -6.39 -3.12 -9.27
N VAL A 153 -7.14 -3.35 -8.20
CA VAL A 153 -8.13 -4.42 -8.14
C VAL A 153 -9.16 -4.29 -9.28
N SER A 154 -9.39 -5.39 -10.00
CA SER A 154 -10.33 -5.44 -11.12
C SER A 154 -11.72 -5.89 -10.68
N ASP A 155 -11.81 -6.80 -9.70
CA ASP A 155 -13.07 -7.30 -9.16
C ASP A 155 -13.44 -6.62 -7.83
N ILE A 156 -14.58 -5.94 -7.83
CA ILE A 156 -15.10 -5.22 -6.67
C ILE A 156 -15.48 -6.15 -5.50
N LYS A 157 -15.76 -7.44 -5.77
CA LYS A 157 -16.03 -8.44 -4.72
C LYS A 157 -14.75 -8.79 -3.96
N GLU A 158 -13.67 -9.02 -4.69
CA GLU A 158 -12.35 -9.29 -4.09
C GLU A 158 -11.88 -8.10 -3.24
N ALA A 159 -12.17 -6.86 -3.68
CA ALA A 159 -11.87 -5.67 -2.91
C ALA A 159 -12.53 -5.68 -1.52
N ALA A 160 -13.82 -6.04 -1.44
CA ALA A 160 -14.54 -6.15 -0.17
C ALA A 160 -13.96 -7.25 0.73
N GLU A 161 -13.66 -8.42 0.16
CA GLU A 161 -13.05 -9.53 0.88
C GLU A 161 -11.69 -9.15 1.47
N LYS A 162 -10.82 -8.51 0.68
CA LYS A 162 -9.51 -8.04 1.12
C LYS A 162 -9.59 -7.00 2.22
N CYS A 163 -10.56 -6.08 2.16
CA CYS A 163 -10.81 -5.14 3.25
C CYS A 163 -11.20 -5.87 4.54
N GLY A 164 -12.05 -6.89 4.46
CA GLY A 164 -12.44 -7.72 5.59
C GLY A 164 -11.28 -8.53 6.18
N GLU A 165 -10.32 -8.98 5.36
CA GLU A 165 -9.10 -9.62 5.87
C GLU A 165 -8.24 -8.66 6.69
N VAL A 166 -8.06 -7.42 6.22
CA VAL A 166 -7.30 -6.39 6.95
C VAL A 166 -8.00 -5.99 8.26
N GLU A 167 -9.33 -5.90 8.26
CA GLU A 167 -10.13 -5.67 9.47
C GLU A 167 -9.82 -6.72 10.54
N ARG A 168 -9.94 -8.02 10.18
CA ARG A 168 -9.71 -9.13 11.10
C ARG A 168 -8.28 -9.11 11.66
N LEU A 169 -7.30 -8.90 10.78
CA LEU A 169 -5.90 -8.79 11.18
C LEU A 169 -5.68 -7.59 12.12
N GLY A 170 -6.30 -6.45 11.86
CA GLY A 170 -6.20 -5.26 12.71
C GLY A 170 -6.82 -5.44 14.09
N LYS A 171 -7.90 -6.22 14.21
CA LYS A 171 -8.46 -6.64 15.51
C LYS A 171 -7.46 -7.50 16.28
N GLN A 172 -6.86 -8.50 15.63
CA GLN A 172 -5.83 -9.35 16.23
C GLN A 172 -4.62 -8.52 16.68
N ALA A 173 -4.07 -7.68 15.79
CA ALA A 173 -2.93 -6.81 16.08
C ALA A 173 -3.20 -5.89 17.29
N SER A 174 -4.39 -5.30 17.34
CA SER A 174 -4.80 -4.45 18.48
C SER A 174 -4.83 -5.25 19.78
N GLN A 175 -5.39 -6.45 19.77
CA GLN A 175 -5.46 -7.33 20.94
C GLN A 175 -4.06 -7.74 21.43
N LEU A 176 -3.16 -8.11 20.51
CA LEU A 176 -1.76 -8.39 20.83
C LEU A 176 -1.10 -7.19 21.49
N CYS A 177 -1.21 -6.00 20.90
CA CYS A 177 -0.66 -4.76 21.44
C CYS A 177 -1.11 -4.49 22.89
N TYR A 178 -2.39 -4.72 23.20
CA TYR A 178 -2.91 -4.56 24.57
C TYR A 178 -2.54 -5.74 25.49
N GLY A 179 -2.29 -6.92 24.94
CA GLY A 179 -1.89 -8.13 25.64
C GLY A 179 -0.45 -8.10 26.16
N PHE A 180 0.43 -7.29 25.55
CA PHE A 180 1.78 -7.01 26.08
C PHE A 180 1.67 -6.22 27.40
N LYS A 181 1.51 -6.94 28.51
CA LYS A 181 1.44 -6.38 29.86
C LYS A 181 2.79 -5.81 30.28
N GLY A 182 2.83 -4.50 30.55
CA GLY A 182 3.28 -3.91 31.82
C GLY A 182 4.64 -4.24 32.43
N ASN A 183 5.54 -4.98 31.78
CA ASN A 183 6.95 -4.92 32.14
C ASN A 183 7.49 -3.62 31.56
N ARG A 184 8.20 -2.83 32.39
CA ARG A 184 8.83 -1.56 32.01
C ARG A 184 9.60 -1.77 30.70
N TYR A 185 8.97 -1.42 29.58
CA TYR A 185 9.56 -1.54 28.27
C TYR A 185 10.26 -0.22 28.00
N GLU A 186 11.57 -0.27 27.75
CA GLU A 186 12.43 0.89 27.48
C GLU A 186 12.32 1.38 26.03
N GLY A 187 11.23 1.04 25.33
CA GLY A 187 10.94 1.46 23.96
C GLY A 187 10.10 2.76 23.89
N THR A 188 10.26 3.49 22.79
CA THR A 188 9.71 4.83 22.53
C THR A 188 8.19 4.87 22.33
N VAL A 189 7.54 3.76 21.96
CA VAL A 189 6.09 3.71 21.74
C VAL A 189 5.37 3.07 22.92
N LYS A 190 4.53 3.84 23.62
CA LYS A 190 3.64 3.30 24.65
C LYS A 190 2.70 2.26 23.99
N PRO A 191 2.51 1.06 24.56
CA PRO A 191 1.64 0.02 23.98
C PRO A 191 0.22 0.49 23.64
N LYS A 192 -0.29 1.47 24.41
CA LYS A 192 -1.58 2.12 24.16
C LYS A 192 -1.64 2.86 22.81
N MET A 193 -0.52 3.40 22.32
CA MET A 193 -0.46 4.08 21.02
C MET A 193 -0.49 3.07 19.88
N GLY A 194 0.26 1.97 19.96
CA GLY A 194 0.25 0.89 18.95
C GLY A 194 -1.14 0.29 18.76
N GLY A 195 -1.79 -0.11 19.86
CA GLY A 195 -3.19 -0.59 19.81
C GLY A 195 -4.18 0.45 19.26
N THR A 196 -3.94 1.74 19.50
CA THR A 196 -4.76 2.82 18.94
C THR A 196 -4.56 2.94 17.43
N PHE A 197 -3.32 2.88 16.93
CA PHE A 197 -3.04 2.92 15.50
C PHE A 197 -3.66 1.73 14.76
N CYS A 198 -3.47 0.51 15.28
CA CYS A 198 -4.09 -0.68 14.72
C CYS A 198 -5.62 -0.54 14.66
N TYR A 199 -6.24 -0.02 15.72
CA TYR A 199 -7.67 0.24 15.78
C TYR A 199 -8.14 1.28 14.74
N ILE A 200 -7.40 2.38 14.57
CA ILE A 200 -7.72 3.44 13.61
C ILE A 200 -7.74 2.88 12.18
N ILE A 201 -6.69 2.15 11.79
CA ILE A 201 -6.57 1.56 10.44
C ILE A 201 -7.63 0.48 10.24
N ASN A 202 -7.83 -0.39 11.23
CA ASN A 202 -8.90 -1.37 11.22
C ASN A 202 -10.28 -0.71 10.98
N THR A 203 -10.57 0.41 11.65
CA THR A 203 -11.83 1.14 11.49
C THR A 203 -12.01 1.68 10.07
N LEU A 204 -10.93 2.17 9.44
CA LEU A 204 -10.95 2.60 8.04
C LEU A 204 -11.37 1.44 7.11
N PHE A 205 -10.70 0.29 7.23
CA PHE A 205 -10.99 -0.89 6.42
C PHE A 205 -12.37 -1.50 6.72
N THR A 206 -12.82 -1.45 7.97
CA THR A 206 -14.19 -1.86 8.36
C THR A 206 -15.23 -1.01 7.63
N ASN A 207 -15.07 0.33 7.66
CA ASN A 207 -16.00 1.23 6.97
C ASN A 207 -15.97 1.01 5.46
N LEU A 208 -14.77 0.85 4.88
CA LEU A 208 -14.61 0.58 3.46
C LEU A 208 -15.29 -0.73 3.05
N ALA A 209 -15.09 -1.82 3.80
CA ALA A 209 -15.75 -3.11 3.57
C ALA A 209 -17.28 -2.97 3.60
N ILE A 210 -17.84 -2.34 4.64
CA ILE A 210 -19.29 -2.14 4.78
C ILE A 210 -19.86 -1.34 3.60
N LEU A 211 -19.19 -0.27 3.20
CA LEU A 211 -19.65 0.58 2.09
C LEU A 211 -19.56 -0.17 0.76
N LEU A 212 -18.48 -0.93 0.52
CA LEU A 212 -18.32 -1.79 -0.65
C LEU A 212 -19.41 -2.86 -0.70
N GLU A 213 -19.60 -3.64 0.36
CA GLU A 213 -20.62 -4.70 0.43
C GLU A 213 -22.02 -4.16 0.11
N ARG A 214 -22.37 -3.00 0.68
CA ARG A 214 -23.65 -2.33 0.39
C ARG A 214 -23.77 -1.93 -1.07
N LYS A 215 -22.71 -1.35 -1.66
CA LYS A 215 -22.72 -0.94 -3.07
C LYS A 215 -22.81 -2.17 -3.98
N VAL A 216 -22.00 -3.20 -3.75
CA VAL A 216 -22.01 -4.45 -4.53
C VAL A 216 -23.38 -5.13 -4.48
N ALA A 217 -24.04 -5.15 -3.32
CA ALA A 217 -25.38 -5.73 -3.18
C ALA A 217 -26.46 -5.03 -4.04
N THR A 218 -26.22 -3.80 -4.51
CA THR A 218 -27.15 -3.08 -5.40
C THR A 218 -26.89 -3.34 -6.89
N LEU A 219 -25.78 -3.99 -7.25
CA LEU A 219 -25.39 -4.21 -8.64
C LEU A 219 -25.85 -5.59 -9.12
N SER A 220 -26.30 -5.67 -10.38
CA SER A 220 -26.57 -6.97 -11.02
C SER A 220 -25.27 -7.70 -11.34
N HIS A 221 -25.35 -9.02 -11.55
CA HIS A 221 -24.18 -9.81 -11.94
C HIS A 221 -23.58 -9.32 -13.26
N GLU A 222 -24.41 -8.97 -14.25
CA GLU A 222 -23.93 -8.44 -15.54
C GLU A 222 -23.18 -7.13 -15.38
N ARG A 223 -23.63 -6.26 -14.46
CA ARG A 223 -22.94 -4.99 -14.18
C ARG A 223 -21.57 -5.23 -13.54
N ILE A 224 -21.46 -6.22 -12.66
CA ILE A 224 -20.17 -6.59 -12.03
C ILE A 224 -19.18 -7.11 -13.08
N GLU A 225 -19.62 -8.00 -13.98
CA GLU A 225 -18.76 -8.50 -15.06
C GLU A 225 -18.34 -7.37 -16.01
N ALA A 226 -19.24 -6.46 -16.36
CA ALA A 226 -18.91 -5.31 -17.20
C ALA A 226 -17.89 -4.36 -16.53
N ILE A 227 -17.97 -4.17 -15.21
CA ILE A 227 -16.98 -3.39 -14.46
C ILE A 227 -15.62 -4.10 -14.51
N LYS A 228 -15.59 -5.40 -14.24
CA LYS A 228 -14.37 -6.22 -14.25
C LYS A 228 -13.67 -6.16 -15.61
N GLU A 229 -14.43 -6.31 -16.70
CA GLU A 229 -13.90 -6.21 -18.06
C GLU A 229 -13.29 -4.83 -18.32
N ARG A 230 -14.05 -3.75 -18.06
CA ARG A 230 -13.56 -2.37 -18.21
C ARG A 230 -12.30 -2.11 -17.38
N ARG A 231 -12.27 -2.55 -16.11
CA ARG A 231 -11.14 -2.33 -15.20
C ARG A 231 -9.89 -3.11 -15.58
N THR A 232 -10.06 -4.26 -16.23
CA THR A 232 -8.94 -5.02 -16.79
C THR A 232 -8.27 -4.23 -17.91
N ASN A 233 -9.04 -3.45 -18.68
CA ASN A 233 -8.54 -2.66 -19.81
C ASN A 233 -8.04 -1.26 -19.40
N ASP A 234 -8.79 -0.54 -18.55
CA ASP A 234 -8.59 0.90 -18.29
C ASP A 234 -7.92 1.18 -16.94
N ARG A 235 -7.02 0.32 -16.47
CA ARG A 235 -6.33 0.39 -15.16
C ARG A 235 -6.33 1.79 -14.54
N VAL A 236 -7.26 2.05 -13.63
CA VAL A 236 -7.34 3.35 -12.96
C VAL A 236 -6.62 3.26 -11.64
N ASP A 237 -5.69 4.17 -11.40
CA ASP A 237 -5.09 4.34 -10.09
C ASP A 237 -6.12 4.88 -9.10
N LEU A 238 -6.45 4.10 -8.07
CA LEU A 238 -7.43 4.44 -7.05
C LEU A 238 -6.81 4.91 -5.72
N LEU A 239 -5.47 5.06 -5.65
CA LEU A 239 -4.77 5.23 -4.39
C LEU A 239 -5.06 6.57 -3.70
N GLU A 240 -5.30 7.63 -4.45
CA GLU A 240 -5.43 8.99 -3.92
C GLU A 240 -6.49 9.08 -2.81
N HIS A 241 -7.72 8.65 -3.11
CA HIS A 241 -8.83 8.70 -2.15
C HIS A 241 -8.60 7.80 -0.93
N LEU A 242 -8.00 6.62 -1.10
CA LEU A 242 -7.65 5.73 0.01
C LEU A 242 -6.58 6.37 0.92
N SER A 243 -5.56 6.99 0.32
CA SER A 243 -4.50 7.69 1.04
C SER A 243 -5.05 8.90 1.82
N ASN A 244 -5.90 9.71 1.18
CA ASN A 244 -6.57 10.85 1.81
C ASN A 244 -7.45 10.40 2.98
N ALA A 245 -8.25 9.35 2.79
CA ALA A 245 -9.09 8.77 3.84
C ALA A 245 -8.25 8.30 5.04
N LEU A 246 -7.11 7.64 4.79
CA LEU A 246 -6.19 7.19 5.83
C LEU A 246 -5.60 8.36 6.63
N GLN A 247 -5.08 9.38 5.94
CA GLN A 247 -4.54 10.58 6.59
C GLN A 247 -5.59 11.28 7.45
N LEU A 248 -6.80 11.46 6.91
CA LEU A 248 -7.92 12.05 7.64
C LEU A 248 -8.29 11.23 8.87
N THR A 249 -8.32 9.89 8.77
CA THR A 249 -8.65 8.99 9.89
C THR A 249 -7.62 9.09 11.01
N MET A 250 -6.32 9.07 10.68
CA MET A 250 -5.24 9.27 11.66
C MET A 250 -5.36 10.63 12.35
N SER A 251 -5.69 11.68 11.59
CA SER A 251 -5.85 13.02 12.12
C SER A 251 -7.13 13.16 13.00
N ALA A 252 -8.20 12.43 12.69
CA ALA A 252 -9.44 12.44 13.46
C ALA A 252 -9.23 11.85 14.86
N GLY A 253 -8.40 10.80 14.97
CA GLY A 253 -8.05 10.15 16.24
C GLY A 253 -7.36 11.06 17.25
N THR A 254 -6.75 12.17 16.80
CA THR A 254 -6.00 13.12 17.65
C THR A 254 -6.72 14.45 17.88
N SER A 255 -7.97 14.58 17.42
CA SER A 255 -8.72 15.84 17.43
C SER A 255 -9.79 15.94 18.52
N GLY A 256 -10.08 17.17 18.95
CA GLY A 256 -11.24 17.45 19.82
C GLY A 256 -12.59 17.10 19.17
N ARG A 257 -13.60 16.81 20.00
CA ARG A 257 -14.92 16.22 19.64
C ARG A 257 -15.64 16.86 18.45
N LEU A 258 -15.59 18.18 18.30
CA LEU A 258 -16.23 18.91 17.19
C LEU A 258 -15.50 18.72 15.85
N LYS A 259 -14.15 18.77 15.87
CA LYS A 259 -13.31 18.52 14.68
C LYS A 259 -13.38 17.05 14.25
N GLN A 260 -13.55 16.14 15.21
CA GLN A 260 -13.71 14.71 14.94
C GLN A 260 -14.94 14.41 14.07
N LYS A 261 -16.12 14.99 14.37
CA LYS A 261 -17.33 14.78 13.55
C LYS A 261 -17.16 15.24 12.10
N LYS A 262 -16.51 16.39 11.89
CA LYS A 262 -16.22 16.90 10.54
C LYS A 262 -15.29 15.94 9.80
N ARG A 263 -14.19 15.53 10.43
CA ARG A 263 -13.21 14.61 9.84
C ARG A 263 -13.79 13.24 9.51
N VAL A 264 -14.67 12.69 10.35
CA VAL A 264 -15.37 11.43 10.04
C VAL A 264 -16.19 11.56 8.76
N ARG A 265 -16.87 12.70 8.55
CA ARG A 265 -17.60 12.94 7.31
C ARG A 265 -16.65 13.04 6.10
N GLU A 266 -15.55 13.74 6.24
CA GLU A 266 -14.53 13.86 5.20
C GLU A 266 -13.95 12.48 4.83
N VAL A 267 -13.66 11.61 5.82
CA VAL A 267 -13.25 10.20 5.59
C VAL A 267 -14.30 9.45 4.77
N LEU A 268 -15.57 9.53 5.17
CA LEU A 268 -16.65 8.83 4.46
C LEU A 268 -16.81 9.35 3.02
N ASN A 269 -16.57 10.64 2.77
CA ASN A 269 -16.61 11.20 1.41
C ASN A 269 -15.50 10.61 0.54
N GLU A 270 -14.26 10.54 1.05
CA GLU A 270 -13.14 9.93 0.32
C GLU A 270 -13.38 8.44 0.05
N LEU A 271 -13.91 7.68 1.02
CA LEU A 271 -14.25 6.27 0.83
C LEU A 271 -15.35 6.08 -0.23
N ASN A 272 -16.38 6.92 -0.23
CA ASN A 272 -17.42 6.86 -1.27
C ASN A 272 -16.87 7.23 -2.65
N ALA A 273 -16.00 8.24 -2.74
CA ALA A 273 -15.34 8.61 -4.01
C ALA A 273 -14.50 7.46 -4.57
N TYR A 274 -13.73 6.78 -3.71
CA TYR A 274 -13.02 5.54 -4.08
C TYR A 274 -13.99 4.48 -4.62
N ILE A 275 -15.11 4.23 -3.94
CA ILE A 275 -16.10 3.22 -4.35
C ILE A 275 -16.75 3.59 -5.68
N ASP A 276 -17.10 4.85 -5.88
CA ASP A 276 -17.74 5.31 -7.12
C ASP A 276 -16.77 5.24 -8.31
N LEU A 277 -15.47 5.47 -8.10
CA LEU A 277 -14.44 5.23 -9.11
C LEU A 277 -14.23 3.73 -9.37
N LEU A 278 -14.21 2.91 -8.32
CA LEU A 278 -14.05 1.47 -8.44
C LEU A 278 -15.20 0.82 -9.22
N VAL A 279 -16.45 1.23 -8.93
CA VAL A 279 -17.66 0.80 -9.65
C VAL A 279 -17.82 1.53 -11.00
N GLY A 280 -17.08 2.63 -11.19
CA GLY A 280 -17.13 3.51 -12.36
C GLY A 280 -18.51 4.10 -12.60
N ASP A 281 -19.10 4.63 -11.53
CA ASP A 281 -20.21 5.60 -11.53
C ASP A 281 -19.68 7.04 -11.46
N ALA A 282 -18.38 7.24 -11.21
CA ALA A 282 -17.72 8.52 -11.41
C ALA A 282 -17.71 8.84 -12.92
N ALA A 283 -18.31 9.97 -13.30
CA ALA A 283 -18.22 10.47 -14.67
C ALA A 283 -16.74 10.51 -15.10
N PRO A 284 -16.43 10.17 -16.36
CA PRO A 284 -15.06 10.28 -16.85
C PRO A 284 -14.57 11.70 -16.59
N VAL A 285 -13.45 11.82 -15.89
CA VAL A 285 -12.71 13.07 -15.87
C VAL A 285 -12.29 13.27 -17.31
N GLU A 286 -12.96 14.18 -18.03
CA GLU A 286 -12.52 14.64 -19.33
C GLU A 286 -11.10 15.16 -19.15
N THR A 287 -10.12 14.34 -19.53
CA THR A 287 -8.79 14.82 -19.84
C THR A 287 -8.99 15.79 -20.99
N LYS A 288 -8.95 17.09 -20.67
CA LYS A 288 -8.78 18.12 -21.67
C LYS A 288 -7.45 17.85 -22.34
N GLU A 289 -7.47 17.14 -23.47
CA GLU A 289 -6.42 17.25 -24.46
C GLU A 289 -6.38 18.72 -24.86
N GLU A 290 -5.32 19.41 -24.44
CA GLU A 290 -4.95 20.70 -25.01
C GLU A 290 -4.60 20.46 -26.48
N ALA A 291 -5.46 20.94 -27.36
CA ALA A 291 -5.22 21.10 -28.80
C ALA A 291 -4.69 22.51 -29.10
#